data_AF-A0A8S1H6M3-F1
#
_entry.id   AF-A0A8S1H6M3-F1
#
_cell.length_a   1.000
_cell.length_b   1.000
_cell.length_c   1.000
_cell.angle_alpha   90.00
_cell.angle_beta   90.00
_cell.angle_gamma   90.00
#
_symmetry.space_group_name_H-M   'P 1'
#
loop_
_entity.id
_entity.type
_entity.pdbx_description
1 polymer ?
#
loop_
_entity_poly.entity_id
_entity_poly.type
_entity_poly.pdbx_seq_one_letter_code
_entity_poly.pdbx_strand_id
1 'polypeptide(L)'
;MDISCSICNNQCRGNNFGVPSCRACAAFFRRTVTENRNYRCRKSFRCVISSEEKKMCKACRYNKCLAVGMKRTAVLKKEGSSPVTSNSPCCSIENKSSTPLCEKNTPTLLALLRNYEVLIKSRRAFFSAIEKWPERERGKSLKGHSFHQNEADPRS
;
A
#
# COMPACT_ATOMS: atom_id res chain seq x y z
N MET A 1 -1.44 -18.19 -23.71
CA MET A 1 -0.56 -17.09 -24.18
C MET A 1 -0.43 -16.08 -23.06
N ASP A 2 0.80 -15.76 -22.66
CA ASP A 2 1.05 -14.71 -21.67
C ASP A 2 0.98 -13.34 -22.34
N ILE A 3 0.20 -12.43 -21.74
CA ILE A 3 0.09 -11.04 -22.22
C ILE A 3 1.13 -10.20 -21.47
N SER A 4 2.02 -9.54 -22.19
CA SER A 4 3.04 -8.66 -21.60
C SER A 4 2.53 -7.23 -21.41
N CYS A 5 2.91 -6.61 -20.29
CA CYS A 5 2.60 -5.20 -20.01
C CYS A 5 3.29 -4.27 -21.02
N SER A 6 2.52 -3.47 -21.75
CA SER A 6 3.05 -2.55 -22.77
C SER A 6 3.97 -1.45 -22.23
N ILE A 7 4.02 -1.29 -20.90
CA ILE A 7 4.80 -0.25 -20.23
C ILE A 7 6.15 -0.78 -19.73
N CYS A 8 6.15 -1.91 -19.03
CA CYS A 8 7.36 -2.43 -18.36
C CYS A 8 7.65 -3.90 -18.67
N ASN A 9 6.94 -4.50 -19.62
CA ASN A 9 7.08 -5.88 -20.10
C ASN A 9 6.80 -7.00 -19.07
N ASN A 10 6.49 -6.66 -17.82
CA ASN A 10 6.05 -7.64 -16.82
C ASN A 10 4.76 -8.36 -17.25
N GLN A 11 4.57 -9.59 -16.80
CA GLN A 11 3.37 -10.39 -17.07
C GLN A 11 2.10 -9.67 -16.58
N CYS A 12 1.05 -9.69 -17.40
CA CYS A 12 -0.26 -9.18 -17.03
C CYS A 12 -1.38 -10.07 -17.57
N ARG A 13 -2.55 -9.98 -16.94
CA ARG A 13 -3.70 -10.85 -17.25
C ARG A 13 -4.75 -10.16 -18.12
N GLY A 14 -4.53 -8.91 -18.52
CA GLY A 14 -5.51 -8.14 -19.30
C GLY A 14 -5.24 -6.64 -19.34
N ASN A 15 -6.26 -5.90 -19.76
CA ASN A 15 -6.16 -4.47 -20.04
C ASN A 15 -6.57 -3.61 -18.83
N ASN A 16 -5.86 -2.51 -18.62
CA ASN A 16 -6.25 -1.47 -17.67
C ASN A 16 -6.18 -0.11 -18.38
N PHE A 17 -7.22 0.71 -18.22
CA PHE A 17 -7.32 2.05 -18.83
C PHE A 17 -7.14 2.05 -20.36
N GLY A 18 -7.55 0.97 -21.02
CA GLY A 18 -7.52 0.82 -22.48
C GLY A 18 -6.34 0.06 -23.07
N VAL A 19 -5.35 -0.38 -22.25
CA VAL A 19 -4.13 -1.04 -22.76
C VAL A 19 -3.71 -2.25 -21.91
N PRO A 20 -3.05 -3.28 -22.49
CA PRO A 20 -2.45 -4.36 -21.72
C PRO A 20 -1.41 -3.83 -20.73
N SER A 21 -1.64 -4.03 -19.43
CA SER A 21 -0.72 -3.53 -18.41
C SER A 21 -0.79 -4.30 -17.09
N CYS A 22 0.35 -4.36 -16.41
CA CYS A 22 0.45 -5.03 -15.10
C CYS A 22 -0.19 -4.18 -13.98
N ARG A 23 -0.53 -4.83 -12.87
CA ARG A 23 -1.16 -4.20 -11.69
C ARG A 23 -0.38 -3.00 -11.17
N ALA A 24 0.95 -3.07 -11.19
CA ALA A 24 1.81 -1.99 -10.73
C ALA A 24 1.75 -0.74 -11.64
N CYS A 25 1.73 -0.93 -12.97
CA CYS A 25 1.58 0.18 -13.91
C CYS A 25 0.18 0.80 -13.85
N ALA A 26 -0.86 -0.03 -13.72
CA ALA A 26 -2.23 0.46 -13.55
C ALA A 26 -2.38 1.30 -12.26
N ALA A 27 -1.87 0.81 -11.13
CA ALA A 27 -1.93 1.54 -9.86
C ALA A 27 -1.07 2.82 -9.86
N PHE A 28 0.06 2.81 -10.58
CA PHE A 28 0.87 4.00 -10.79
C PHE A 28 0.13 5.05 -11.63
N PHE A 29 -0.46 4.65 -12.76
CA PHE A 29 -1.20 5.55 -13.65
C PHE A 29 -2.40 6.19 -12.92
N ARG A 30 -3.21 5.39 -12.23
CA ARG A 30 -4.35 5.87 -11.45
C ARG A 30 -3.94 6.96 -10.44
N ARG A 31 -2.95 6.68 -9.59
CA ARG A 31 -2.45 7.67 -8.60
C ARG A 31 -1.91 8.93 -9.27
N THR A 32 -1.16 8.79 -10.36
CA THR A 32 -0.61 9.94 -11.10
C THR A 32 -1.72 10.85 -11.60
N VAL A 33 -2.80 10.28 -12.14
CA VAL A 33 -3.93 11.04 -12.68
C VAL A 33 -4.81 11.61 -11.57
N THR A 34 -5.20 10.81 -10.58
CA THR A 34 -6.08 11.26 -9.47
C THR A 34 -5.44 12.36 -8.63
N GLU A 35 -4.15 12.24 -8.33
CA GLU A 35 -3.41 13.22 -7.52
C GLU A 35 -2.76 14.32 -8.38
N ASN A 36 -3.05 14.34 -9.68
CA ASN A 36 -2.48 15.27 -10.67
C ASN A 36 -0.96 15.47 -10.52
N ARG A 37 -0.21 14.37 -10.39
CA ARG A 37 1.23 14.41 -10.10
C ARG A 37 2.02 14.81 -11.34
N ASN A 38 2.84 15.85 -11.19
CA ASN A 38 3.82 16.26 -12.18
C ASN A 38 5.21 15.72 -11.83
N TYR A 39 5.79 14.92 -12.73
CA TYR A 39 7.12 14.32 -12.54
C TYR A 39 8.14 14.97 -13.49
N ARG A 40 9.34 15.26 -12.96
CA ARG A 40 10.47 15.76 -13.76
C ARG A 40 11.45 14.63 -14.08
N CYS A 41 11.82 14.48 -15.34
CA CYS A 41 12.89 13.58 -15.75
C CYS A 41 14.26 14.24 -15.54
N ARG A 42 15.26 13.47 -15.08
CA ARG A 42 16.66 13.92 -14.95
C ARG A 42 17.55 13.53 -16.14
N LYS A 43 17.07 12.65 -17.02
CA LYS A 43 17.82 12.08 -18.16
C LYS A 43 17.12 12.36 -19.50
N SER A 44 16.58 13.57 -19.65
CA SER A 44 15.98 14.06 -20.91
C SER A 44 14.95 13.12 -21.55
N PHE A 45 14.10 12.49 -20.74
CA PHE A 45 13.04 11.56 -21.16
C PHE A 45 13.50 10.30 -21.90
N ARG A 46 14.78 9.91 -21.82
CA ARG A 46 15.33 8.70 -22.46
C ARG A 46 15.52 7.51 -21.52
N CYS A 47 14.88 7.52 -20.35
CA CYS A 47 15.00 6.41 -19.39
C CYS A 47 14.32 5.14 -19.93
N VAL A 48 15.01 4.02 -19.87
CA VAL A 48 14.44 2.69 -20.15
C VAL A 48 13.44 2.32 -19.04
N ILE A 49 12.29 1.79 -19.43
CA ILE A 49 11.23 1.34 -18.52
C ILE A 49 11.09 -0.17 -18.65
N SER A 50 11.66 -0.91 -17.70
CA SER A 50 11.65 -2.38 -17.59
C SER A 50 11.29 -2.80 -16.17
N SER A 51 10.73 -4.00 -16.00
CA SER A 51 10.44 -4.59 -14.69
C SER A 51 11.68 -4.96 -13.88
N GLU A 52 12.83 -5.13 -14.53
CA GLU A 52 14.11 -5.42 -13.89
C GLU A 52 14.65 -4.23 -13.09
N GLU A 53 14.28 -3.02 -13.50
CA GLU A 53 14.72 -1.79 -12.85
C GLU A 53 13.92 -1.53 -11.57
N LYS A 54 14.57 -1.70 -10.40
CA LYS A 54 13.96 -1.49 -9.08
C LYS A 54 13.32 -0.11 -8.94
N LYS A 55 13.89 0.93 -9.59
CA LYS A 55 13.38 2.30 -9.51
C LYS A 55 13.29 2.96 -10.90
N MET A 56 12.23 2.62 -11.63
CA MET A 56 11.90 3.30 -12.90
C MET A 56 11.69 4.81 -12.72
N CYS A 57 12.14 5.60 -13.70
CA CYS A 57 11.89 7.03 -13.73
C CYS A 57 10.38 7.32 -13.86
N LYS A 58 9.79 7.98 -12.86
CA LYS A 58 8.34 8.28 -12.82
C LYS A 58 7.87 9.10 -14.01
N ALA A 59 8.66 10.10 -14.43
CA ALA A 59 8.35 10.95 -15.57
C ALA A 59 8.28 10.15 -16.88
N CYS A 60 9.31 9.35 -17.18
CA CYS A 60 9.35 8.52 -18.38
C CYS A 60 8.30 7.41 -18.33
N ARG A 61 8.06 6.82 -17.16
CA ARG A 61 7.03 5.79 -16.98
C ARG A 61 5.64 6.35 -17.28
N TYR A 62 5.32 7.53 -16.75
CA TYR A 62 4.04 8.18 -17.02
C TYR A 62 3.92 8.61 -18.49
N ASN A 63 4.98 9.16 -19.07
CA ASN A 63 5.00 9.48 -20.49
C ASN A 63 4.74 8.23 -21.35
N LYS A 64 5.38 7.09 -21.02
CA LYS A 64 5.14 5.82 -21.71
C LYS A 64 3.70 5.34 -21.53
N CYS A 65 3.09 5.48 -20.35
CA CYS A 65 1.67 5.17 -20.13
C CYS A 65 0.76 5.93 -21.12
N LEU A 66 1.01 7.23 -21.31
CA LEU A 66 0.25 8.05 -22.24
C LEU A 66 0.53 7.66 -23.69
N ALA A 67 1.81 7.44 -24.04
CA ALA A 67 2.24 7.08 -25.38
C ALA A 67 1.64 5.75 -25.86
N VAL A 68 1.46 4.76 -24.97
CA VAL A 68 0.79 3.49 -25.33
C VAL A 68 -0.73 3.59 -25.35
N GLY A 69 -1.32 4.73 -24.95
CA GLY A 69 -2.76 4.97 -25.03
C GLY A 69 -3.56 4.79 -23.72
N MET A 70 -2.93 4.82 -22.54
CA MET A 70 -3.70 4.83 -21.28
C MET A 70 -4.57 6.10 -21.18
N LYS A 71 -5.88 5.92 -21.02
CA LYS A 71 -6.85 7.03 -21.01
C LYS A 71 -7.02 7.62 -19.61
N ARG A 72 -6.72 8.91 -19.43
CA ARG A 72 -6.96 9.65 -18.18
C ARG A 72 -8.45 9.72 -17.82
N THR A 73 -9.30 9.83 -18.84
CA THR A 73 -10.77 9.86 -18.68
C THR A 73 -11.32 8.58 -18.04
N ALA A 74 -10.69 7.43 -18.30
CA ALA A 74 -11.06 6.16 -17.68
C ALA A 74 -10.71 6.09 -16.18
N VAL A 75 -9.88 7.01 -15.67
CA VAL A 75 -9.59 7.13 -14.23
C VAL A 75 -10.59 8.06 -13.53
N LEU A 76 -11.04 9.11 -14.22
CA LEU A 76 -11.84 10.19 -13.64
C LEU A 76 -13.35 9.96 -13.70
N LYS A 77 -13.82 8.88 -14.32
CA LYS A 77 -15.26 8.61 -14.44
C LYS A 77 -15.85 8.40 -13.03
N LYS A 78 -16.60 9.40 -12.55
CA LYS A 78 -17.42 9.31 -11.34
C LYS A 78 -18.42 8.16 -11.52
N GLU A 79 -18.66 7.44 -10.43
CA GLU A 79 -19.57 6.30 -10.32
C GLU A 79 -20.87 6.56 -11.10
N GLY A 80 -21.18 5.75 -12.12
CA GLY A 80 -22.45 5.91 -12.84
C GLY A 80 -22.58 5.41 -14.27
N SER A 81 -21.54 4.90 -14.97
CA SER A 81 -21.77 4.12 -16.20
C SER A 81 -20.56 3.26 -16.62
N SER A 82 -20.71 1.95 -16.52
CA SER A 82 -19.91 0.98 -17.25
C SER A 82 -20.84 0.24 -18.22
N PRO A 83 -20.63 0.30 -19.55
CA PRO A 83 -20.89 -0.86 -20.38
C PRO A 83 -19.75 -1.86 -20.10
N VAL A 84 -20.10 -2.97 -19.48
CA VAL A 84 -19.26 -4.15 -19.31
C VAL A 84 -19.44 -5.03 -20.53
N THR A 85 -18.35 -5.43 -21.18
CA THR A 85 -18.27 -6.64 -22.02
C THR A 85 -16.86 -7.20 -21.82
N SER A 86 -16.61 -8.03 -20.81
CA SER A 86 -16.95 -9.45 -20.62
C SER A 86 -15.83 -10.40 -21.11
N ASN A 87 -15.49 -11.33 -20.21
CA ASN A 87 -14.80 -12.61 -20.40
C ASN A 87 -13.26 -12.64 -20.33
N SER A 88 -12.72 -12.59 -19.09
CA SER A 88 -11.61 -13.48 -18.70
C SER A 88 -11.57 -13.69 -17.19
N PRO A 89 -11.36 -14.94 -16.71
CA PRO A 89 -11.56 -15.26 -15.31
C PRO A 89 -10.45 -14.68 -14.44
N CYS A 90 -10.86 -14.05 -13.34
CA CYS A 90 -10.09 -14.08 -12.11
C CYS A 90 -9.81 -15.56 -11.77
N CYS A 91 -8.59 -15.90 -11.34
CA CYS A 91 -8.28 -17.27 -10.94
C CYS A 91 -9.27 -17.77 -9.89
N SER A 92 -9.96 -18.86 -10.21
CA SER A 92 -10.87 -19.60 -9.34
C SER A 92 -10.15 -20.17 -8.12
N ILE A 93 -10.79 -20.09 -6.96
CA ILE A 93 -10.96 -21.27 -6.10
C ILE A 93 -12.48 -21.44 -5.93
N GLU A 94 -13.01 -22.57 -6.40
CA GLU A 94 -14.39 -23.04 -6.25
C GLU A 94 -14.65 -23.43 -4.78
N ASN A 95 -15.82 -23.28 -4.16
CA ASN A 95 -17.08 -23.97 -4.48
C ASN A 95 -18.30 -23.35 -3.75
N LYS A 96 -19.50 -23.76 -4.19
CA LYS A 96 -20.86 -23.22 -3.93
C LYS A 96 -21.40 -23.42 -2.51
N SER A 97 -22.05 -22.40 -1.92
CA SER A 97 -23.43 -22.43 -1.35
C SER A 97 -23.79 -21.08 -0.70
N SER A 98 -24.91 -20.49 -1.13
CA SER A 98 -25.81 -19.50 -0.46
C SER A 98 -25.26 -18.34 0.40
N THR A 99 -25.65 -17.11 -0.02
CA THR A 99 -25.80 -15.83 0.72
C THR A 99 -24.58 -14.96 1.10
N PRO A 100 -24.75 -13.61 1.14
CA PRO A 100 -23.68 -12.65 0.85
C PRO A 100 -23.18 -11.90 2.09
N LEU A 101 -21.87 -11.92 2.33
CA LEU A 101 -21.03 -10.85 2.91
C LEU A 101 -19.58 -11.38 2.89
N CYS A 102 -18.74 -10.83 2.02
CA CYS A 102 -17.38 -11.35 1.83
C CYS A 102 -16.45 -10.89 2.96
N GLU A 103 -16.32 -11.71 4.02
CA GLU A 103 -15.33 -11.63 5.09
C GLU A 103 -13.91 -11.95 4.60
N LYS A 104 -13.23 -11.03 3.92
CA LYS A 104 -11.82 -11.24 3.55
C LYS A 104 -10.91 -10.06 3.86
N ASN A 105 -11.13 -9.37 4.99
CA ASN A 105 -10.16 -8.40 5.55
C ASN A 105 -10.17 -8.29 7.09
N THR A 106 -10.63 -9.30 7.82
CA THR A 106 -10.58 -9.29 9.30
C THR A 106 -9.32 -9.88 9.97
N PRO A 107 -8.14 -10.12 9.33
CA PRO A 107 -6.96 -10.50 10.12
C PRO A 107 -6.36 -9.29 10.87
N THR A 108 -6.43 -8.08 10.30
CA THR A 108 -5.84 -6.89 10.93
C THR A 108 -6.66 -6.40 12.12
N LEU A 109 -7.99 -6.36 12.01
CA LEU A 109 -8.83 -5.87 13.10
C LEU A 109 -8.81 -6.84 14.30
N LEU A 110 -8.88 -8.15 14.05
CA LEU A 110 -8.77 -9.14 15.12
C LEU A 110 -7.38 -9.12 15.77
N ALA A 111 -6.31 -8.98 15.00
CA ALA A 111 -4.97 -8.81 15.55
C ALA A 111 -4.84 -7.53 16.37
N LEU A 112 -5.42 -6.42 15.91
CA LEU A 112 -5.45 -5.15 16.62
C LEU A 112 -6.22 -5.26 17.94
N LEU A 113 -7.38 -5.92 17.94
CA LEU A 113 -8.19 -6.14 19.15
C LEU A 113 -7.44 -7.00 20.18
N ARG A 114 -6.77 -8.08 19.76
CA ARG A 114 -5.93 -8.89 20.65
C ARG A 114 -4.80 -8.07 21.28
N ASN A 115 -4.11 -7.25 20.47
CA ASN A 115 -3.05 -6.38 20.97
C ASN A 115 -3.60 -5.33 21.96
N TYR A 116 -4.79 -4.79 21.69
CA TYR A 116 -5.46 -3.84 22.56
C TYR A 116 -5.88 -4.47 23.91
N GLU A 117 -6.35 -5.72 23.90
CA GLU A 117 -6.66 -6.46 25.13
C GLU A 117 -5.42 -6.68 26.01
N VAL A 118 -4.27 -7.00 25.41
CA VAL A 118 -3.01 -7.12 26.14
C VAL A 118 -2.63 -5.80 26.81
N LEU A 119 -2.74 -4.69 26.09
CA LEU A 119 -2.48 -3.35 26.64
C LEU A 119 -3.42 -3.02 27.80
N ILE A 120 -4.71 -3.33 27.70
CA ILE A 120 -5.68 -3.14 28.80
C ILE A 120 -5.29 -3.98 30.02
N LYS A 121 -4.91 -5.25 29.82
CA LYS A 121 -4.49 -6.14 30.91
C LYS A 121 -3.24 -5.61 31.60
N SER A 122 -2.21 -5.23 30.85
CA SER A 122 -0.98 -4.63 31.40
C SER A 122 -1.27 -3.34 32.17
N ARG A 123 -2.13 -2.46 31.63
CA ARG A 123 -2.57 -1.23 32.30
C ARG A 123 -3.27 -1.53 33.62
N ARG A 124 -4.23 -2.46 33.65
CA ARG A 124 -4.94 -2.87 34.88
C ARG A 124 -3.98 -3.46 35.91
N ALA A 125 -3.06 -4.32 35.49
CA ALA A 125 -2.06 -4.91 36.38
C ALA A 125 -1.14 -3.84 37.00
N PHE A 126 -0.69 -2.88 36.20
CA PHE A 126 0.11 -1.75 36.67
C PHE A 126 -0.63 -0.90 37.71
N PHE A 127 -1.87 -0.49 37.43
CA PHE A 127 -2.65 0.30 38.37
C PHE A 127 -3.04 -0.48 39.64
N SER A 128 -3.37 -1.77 39.53
CA SER A 128 -3.62 -2.61 40.71
C SER A 128 -2.36 -2.79 41.56
N ALA A 129 -1.18 -2.87 40.93
CA ALA A 129 0.09 -2.91 41.64
C ALA A 129 0.39 -1.57 42.34
N ILE A 130 0.00 -0.43 41.75
CA ILE A 130 0.08 0.88 42.40
C ILE A 130 -0.86 0.97 43.60
N GLU A 131 -2.11 0.49 43.49
CA GLU A 131 -3.09 0.53 44.59
C GLU A 131 -2.71 -0.39 45.76
N LYS A 132 -2.08 -1.53 45.46
CA LYS A 132 -1.57 -2.48 46.48
C LYS A 132 -0.17 -2.11 46.99
N TRP A 133 0.41 -1.01 46.50
CA TRP A 133 1.74 -0.56 46.91
C TRP A 133 1.68 -0.04 48.35
N PRO A 134 2.41 -0.66 49.31
CA PRO A 134 2.36 -0.26 50.71
C PRO A 134 2.81 1.20 50.88
N GLU A 135 2.05 1.97 51.68
CA GLU A 135 2.22 3.42 51.91
C GLU A 135 3.66 3.85 52.24
N ARG A 136 4.47 2.94 52.80
CA ARG A 136 5.85 3.19 53.25
C ARG A 136 6.90 3.38 52.14
N GLU A 137 6.55 3.16 50.88
CA GLU A 137 7.48 3.24 49.75
C GLU A 137 7.09 4.33 48.73
N ARG A 138 6.04 5.13 49.01
CA ARG A 138 5.58 6.22 48.14
C ARG A 138 6.55 7.42 48.23
N GLY A 139 7.61 7.41 47.42
CA GLY A 139 8.58 8.53 47.34
C GLY A 139 10.02 8.18 46.98
N LYS A 140 10.39 6.90 46.82
CA LYS A 140 11.72 6.54 46.31
C LYS A 140 11.74 6.70 44.79
N SER A 141 12.12 7.90 44.37
CA SER A 141 12.47 8.25 42.99
C SER A 141 13.32 7.15 42.34
N LEU A 142 12.87 6.64 41.19
CA LEU A 142 13.64 5.76 40.30
C LEU A 142 14.86 6.53 39.79
N LYS A 143 15.95 6.47 40.56
CA LYS A 143 17.29 6.73 40.03
C LYS A 143 17.65 5.59 39.09
N GLY A 144 17.94 5.92 37.84
CA GLY A 144 18.81 5.12 36.97
C GLY A 144 18.09 4.31 35.90
N HIS A 145 17.86 4.95 34.76
CA HIS A 145 18.31 4.39 33.48
C HIS A 145 18.72 5.56 32.59
N SER A 146 20.03 5.80 32.53
CA SER A 146 20.67 6.72 31.62
C SER A 146 20.34 6.32 30.19
N PHE A 147 19.56 7.16 29.51
CA PHE A 147 19.39 7.08 28.07
C PHE A 147 20.68 7.62 27.45
N HIS A 148 21.58 6.72 27.05
CA HIS A 148 22.70 7.08 26.18
C HIS A 148 22.12 7.59 24.86
N GLN A 149 22.10 8.90 24.68
CA GLN A 149 21.87 9.55 23.41
C GLN A 149 23.12 9.31 22.55
N ASN A 150 23.04 8.36 21.62
CA ASN A 150 23.94 8.32 20.47
C ASN A 150 23.45 9.38 19.47
N GLU A 151 23.82 10.64 19.70
CA GLU A 151 23.77 11.67 18.66
C GLU A 151 25.03 11.51 17.81
N ALA A 152 24.86 10.93 16.62
CA ALA A 152 25.86 10.98 15.57
C ALA A 152 25.86 12.39 14.97
N ASP A 153 27.00 13.06 15.08
CA ASP A 153 27.34 14.32 14.42
C ASP A 153 27.27 14.17 12.88
N PRO A 154 26.66 15.12 12.16
CA PRO A 154 27.18 15.43 10.84
C PRO A 154 27.18 16.95 10.58
N ARG A 155 28.31 17.61 10.84
CA ARG A 155 29.01 18.65 10.01
C ARG A 155 29.75 19.61 10.95
N SER A 156 31.09 19.67 10.95
CA SER A 156 31.92 20.49 10.03
C SER A 156 31.39 21.89 9.80
#